data_AF-L7U1P1-F1
#
_entry.id   AF-L7U1P1-F1
#
_cell.length_a   1.000
_cell.length_b   1.000
_cell.length_c   1.000
_cell.angle_alpha   90.00
_cell.angle_beta   90.00
_cell.angle_gamma   90.00
#
_symmetry.space_group_name_H-M   'P 1'
#
loop_
_entity.id
_entity.type
_entity.pdbx_description
1 polymer ?
#
loop_
_entity_poly.entity_id
_entity_poly.type
_entity_poly.pdbx_seq_one_letter_code
_entity_poly.pdbx_strand_id
1 'polypeptide(L)'
;MNAQQSSPVQQVPEPTTSAATRDVTSHGASTGGFLGHEDSRRRLARIGMLLWMVLLYAAVQPGLMSGDSIDQYGQGLAGSYSDIHPPLGSWLIGLSGRLVGSPWLILVLQLAMLSGGMAVLIRSTDARAGRRGLVVFGAFLLIPTVWSLAVVLWKDVMVAALLLCAVVALKSRRPFVALLLLCAGVAYRHNALVAAVPLAIPVVAQLAPAPRWRFPARVLVFICVVPGLVITPLVVSRALHAQKAWAAGQLFLYDLAGVYVAHPESFPGSILEGETSVPELTKLYNISHVWPLLGGMEGARPISFGSLETRRAAFVDEWKRIVRQHPKAWMKHRVTVFRRMLGADPHPVWNAFHQQIDPNPWQLKPPTDGFLFQSMLRIENALSSSFFFRGWVWLLGLLGVSLVALRRVKRHSLAFFTGMSGLAYASAYLVIGIGSDFRFIYWSVIALFATLALLVSPPEQTDSSSKPV
;
A
#
# COMPACT_ATOMS: atom_id res chain seq x y z
N MET A 1 61.30 82.15 -45.21
CA MET A 1 62.14 83.11 -44.46
C MET A 1 61.43 83.48 -43.17
N ASN A 2 62.19 83.45 -42.08
CA ASN A 2 61.93 83.97 -40.74
C ASN A 2 60.98 83.21 -39.81
N ALA A 3 61.65 82.30 -39.09
CA ALA A 3 61.43 81.88 -37.72
C ALA A 3 61.04 83.00 -36.74
N GLN A 4 60.23 82.65 -35.73
CA GLN A 4 60.47 83.07 -34.36
C GLN A 4 59.88 82.08 -33.35
N GLN A 5 60.70 81.79 -32.35
CA GLN A 5 60.53 80.83 -31.26
C GLN A 5 59.62 81.38 -30.14
N SER A 6 58.89 80.49 -29.46
CA SER A 6 58.62 80.62 -28.03
C SER A 6 58.37 79.24 -27.40
N SER A 7 59.12 78.97 -26.32
CA SER A 7 59.29 77.75 -25.53
C SER A 7 58.05 77.32 -24.68
N PRO A 8 58.07 76.13 -24.03
CA PRO A 8 56.91 75.25 -23.90
C PRO A 8 56.17 75.33 -22.55
N VAL A 9 54.89 74.95 -22.59
CA VAL A 9 54.05 74.65 -21.42
C VAL A 9 54.29 73.21 -20.99
N GLN A 10 54.64 73.01 -19.71
CA GLN A 10 54.74 71.69 -19.07
C GLN A 10 53.39 70.95 -19.09
N GLN A 11 53.33 69.82 -19.80
CA GLN A 11 52.26 68.84 -19.67
C GLN A 11 52.62 67.84 -18.55
N VAL A 12 51.73 67.75 -17.57
CA VAL A 12 51.69 66.74 -16.50
C VAL A 12 51.06 65.46 -17.08
N PRO A 13 51.50 64.24 -16.70
CA PRO A 13 51.12 63.02 -17.41
C PRO A 13 49.67 62.60 -17.17
N GLU A 14 49.01 62.18 -18.25
CA GLU A 14 47.72 61.48 -18.25
C GLU A 14 47.80 60.16 -17.47
N PRO A 15 46.84 59.85 -16.59
CA PRO A 15 46.67 58.52 -16.05
C PRO A 15 45.90 57.64 -17.04
N THR A 16 46.55 56.52 -17.37
CA THR A 16 46.04 55.29 -17.98
C THR A 16 44.53 55.08 -17.89
N THR A 17 43.91 54.97 -19.07
CA THR A 17 42.57 54.42 -19.29
C THR A 17 42.48 52.97 -18.81
N SER A 18 42.03 52.76 -17.58
CA SER A 18 41.41 51.52 -17.15
C SER A 18 39.90 51.71 -17.26
N ALA A 19 39.32 51.11 -18.30
CA ALA A 19 37.89 50.95 -18.42
C ALA A 19 37.39 50.11 -17.23
N ALA A 20 36.94 50.81 -16.18
CA ALA A 20 36.09 50.22 -15.16
C ALA A 20 34.76 49.86 -15.83
N THR A 21 34.71 48.65 -16.41
CA THR A 21 33.48 47.90 -16.54
C THR A 21 32.81 47.94 -15.19
N ARG A 22 31.69 48.67 -15.11
CA ARG A 22 30.71 48.51 -14.06
C ARG A 22 30.26 47.05 -14.12
N ASP A 23 30.96 46.20 -13.39
CA ASP A 23 30.37 44.99 -12.83
C ASP A 23 29.30 45.46 -11.85
N VAL A 24 28.13 45.77 -12.42
CA VAL A 24 26.88 45.56 -11.73
C VAL A 24 26.83 44.06 -11.52
N THR A 25 27.50 43.62 -10.45
CA THR A 25 27.14 42.40 -9.76
C THR A 25 25.68 42.63 -9.37
N SER A 26 24.79 42.16 -10.23
CA SER A 26 23.47 41.77 -9.82
C SER A 26 23.70 40.66 -8.78
N HIS A 27 23.93 41.05 -7.53
CA HIS A 27 23.42 40.33 -6.40
C HIS A 27 21.91 40.32 -6.58
N GLY A 28 21.45 39.47 -7.50
CA GLY A 28 20.13 38.88 -7.42
C GLY A 28 20.17 38.14 -6.10
N ALA A 29 19.78 38.83 -5.04
CA ALA A 29 19.42 38.24 -3.77
C ALA A 29 18.56 37.03 -4.15
N SER A 30 19.10 35.84 -3.95
CA SER A 30 18.36 34.63 -4.16
C SER A 30 17.23 34.67 -3.14
N THR A 31 16.07 35.17 -3.56
CA THR A 31 14.82 35.07 -2.84
C THR A 31 14.33 33.62 -2.87
N GLY A 32 15.23 32.68 -2.57
CA GLY A 32 14.91 31.32 -2.21
C GLY A 32 14.43 31.34 -0.77
N GLY A 33 13.20 31.83 -0.53
CA GLY A 33 12.60 31.79 0.80
C GLY A 33 12.74 30.40 1.43
N PHE A 34 12.82 30.29 2.77
CA PHE A 34 13.17 29.10 3.60
C PHE A 34 13.05 27.70 2.96
N LEU A 35 11.97 27.41 2.22
CA LEU A 35 11.74 26.17 1.47
C LEU A 35 12.57 26.01 0.18
N GLY A 36 13.41 26.99 -0.18
CA GLY A 36 14.33 26.98 -1.31
C GLY A 36 15.55 26.11 -1.05
N HIS A 37 15.99 26.00 0.21
CA HIS A 37 17.08 25.13 0.62
C HIS A 37 16.63 23.69 0.82
N GLU A 38 17.42 22.74 0.32
CA GLU A 38 17.12 21.32 0.45
C GLU A 38 17.10 20.85 1.90
N ASP A 39 18.03 21.34 2.73
CA ASP A 39 18.12 20.94 4.14
C ASP A 39 16.90 21.37 4.94
N SER A 40 16.37 22.57 4.70
CA SER A 40 15.12 23.04 5.31
C SER A 40 13.95 22.12 4.96
N ARG A 41 13.81 21.73 3.69
CA ARG A 41 12.77 20.79 3.24
C ARG A 41 12.94 19.40 3.87
N ARG A 42 14.16 18.89 3.91
CA ARG A 42 14.49 17.60 4.57
C ARG A 42 14.17 17.65 6.05
N ARG A 43 14.46 18.77 6.73
CA ARG A 43 14.15 18.98 8.16
C ARG A 43 12.64 18.97 8.40
N LEU A 44 11.86 19.70 7.60
CA LEU A 44 10.40 19.69 7.69
C LEU A 44 9.80 18.30 7.46
N ALA A 45 10.28 17.58 6.45
CA ALA A 45 9.82 16.20 6.20
C ALA A 45 10.10 15.29 7.40
N ARG A 46 11.29 15.40 8.02
CA ARG A 46 11.62 14.63 9.24
C ARG A 46 10.76 15.01 10.44
N ILE A 47 10.51 16.30 10.65
CA ILE A 47 9.63 16.77 11.74
C ILE A 47 8.22 16.23 11.53
N GLY A 48 7.66 16.39 10.32
CA GLY A 48 6.33 15.87 9.99
C GLY A 48 6.22 14.36 10.18
N MET A 49 7.22 13.61 9.73
CA MET A 49 7.32 12.15 9.93
C MET A 49 7.29 11.79 11.42
N LEU A 50 8.18 12.37 12.23
CA LEU A 50 8.28 12.07 13.66
C LEU A 50 7.02 12.49 14.42
N LEU A 51 6.49 13.67 14.14
CA LEU A 51 5.28 14.18 14.78
C LEU A 51 4.10 13.25 14.48
N TRP A 52 3.93 12.85 13.22
CA TRP A 52 2.86 11.94 12.82
C TRP A 52 2.98 10.58 13.52
N MET A 53 4.18 9.99 13.57
CA MET A 53 4.42 8.74 14.29
C MET A 53 4.10 8.85 15.78
N VAL A 54 4.61 9.89 16.45
CA VAL A 54 4.43 10.09 17.89
C VAL A 54 2.97 10.31 18.23
N LEU A 55 2.26 11.16 17.48
CA LEU A 55 0.84 11.45 17.71
C LEU A 55 -0.02 10.20 17.54
N LEU A 56 0.18 9.44 16.47
CA LEU A 56 -0.60 8.22 16.23
C LEU A 56 -0.26 7.12 17.24
N TYR A 57 1.02 6.92 17.54
CA TYR A 57 1.43 5.96 18.57
C TYR A 57 0.81 6.31 19.93
N ALA A 58 0.91 7.57 20.36
CA ALA A 58 0.35 8.03 21.63
C ALA A 58 -1.19 7.89 21.67
N ALA A 59 -1.86 8.04 20.52
CA ALA A 59 -3.30 7.89 20.42
C ALA A 59 -3.76 6.43 20.55
N VAL A 60 -3.02 5.45 20.02
CA VAL A 60 -3.57 4.10 19.80
C VAL A 60 -2.72 2.94 20.32
N GLN A 61 -1.60 3.19 20.99
CA GLN A 61 -0.74 2.11 21.51
C GLN A 61 -1.58 1.06 22.28
N PRO A 62 -1.34 -0.25 22.05
CA PRO A 62 -0.26 -0.85 21.27
C PRO A 62 -0.55 -1.01 19.76
N GLY A 63 -1.64 -0.44 19.27
CA GLY A 63 -2.15 -0.59 17.90
C GLY A 63 -3.53 -1.24 17.94
N LEU A 64 -4.45 -0.78 17.10
CA LEU A 64 -5.80 -1.33 17.04
C LEU A 64 -5.77 -2.72 16.42
N MET A 65 -6.63 -3.63 16.90
CA MET A 65 -6.59 -5.04 16.51
C MET A 65 -8.00 -5.59 16.39
N SER A 66 -8.34 -6.10 15.22
CA SER A 66 -9.55 -6.89 15.02
C SER A 66 -9.33 -8.35 15.44
N GLY A 67 -10.40 -9.16 15.43
CA GLY A 67 -10.34 -10.62 15.62
C GLY A 67 -9.20 -11.28 14.82
N ASP A 68 -9.06 -10.96 13.53
CA ASP A 68 -7.95 -11.46 12.70
C ASP A 68 -6.56 -11.16 13.30
N SER A 69 -6.34 -9.95 13.81
CA SER A 69 -5.05 -9.52 14.36
C SER A 69 -4.78 -10.17 15.73
N ILE A 70 -5.83 -10.36 16.53
CA ILE A 70 -5.77 -11.04 17.83
C ILE A 70 -5.43 -12.51 17.65
N ASP A 71 -6.06 -13.19 16.69
CA ASP A 71 -5.73 -14.58 16.33
C ASP A 71 -4.27 -14.70 15.87
N GLN A 72 -3.81 -13.80 15.00
CA GLN A 72 -2.41 -13.77 14.56
C GLN A 72 -1.42 -13.53 15.70
N TYR A 73 -1.76 -12.68 16.66
CA TYR A 73 -0.97 -12.46 17.86
C TYR A 73 -0.91 -13.71 18.73
N GLY A 74 -2.04 -14.39 18.91
CA GLY A 74 -2.12 -15.68 19.61
C GLY A 74 -1.27 -16.77 18.96
N GLN A 75 -1.38 -16.96 17.64
CA GLN A 75 -0.53 -17.86 16.87
C GLN A 75 0.95 -17.52 17.03
N GLY A 76 1.28 -16.23 16.94
CA GLY A 76 2.63 -15.71 17.11
C GLY A 76 3.21 -15.97 18.49
N LEU A 77 2.42 -15.85 19.56
CA LEU A 77 2.84 -16.15 20.93
C LEU A 77 3.02 -17.67 21.12
N ALA A 78 2.04 -18.47 20.68
CA ALA A 78 2.04 -19.92 20.81
C ALA A 78 3.10 -20.61 19.94
N GLY A 79 3.54 -19.97 18.84
CA GLY A 79 4.44 -20.59 17.86
C GLY A 79 3.76 -21.66 17.01
N SER A 80 2.43 -21.69 16.99
CA SER A 80 1.62 -22.58 16.15
C SER A 80 0.90 -21.73 15.11
N TYR A 81 1.14 -22.04 13.84
CA TYR A 81 0.65 -21.25 12.72
C TYR A 81 -0.26 -22.07 11.81
N SER A 82 -1.21 -21.40 11.16
CA SER A 82 -1.97 -21.95 10.03
C SER A 82 -1.72 -21.16 8.75
N ASP A 83 -1.96 -21.77 7.59
CA ASP A 83 -1.80 -21.15 6.28
C ASP A 83 -3.06 -20.43 5.76
N ILE A 84 -4.09 -20.25 6.61
CA ILE A 84 -5.24 -19.37 6.31
C ILE A 84 -4.74 -18.01 5.84
N HIS A 85 -3.67 -17.55 6.47
CA HIS A 85 -2.88 -16.43 5.98
C HIS A 85 -1.41 -16.80 6.02
N PRO A 86 -0.57 -16.19 5.16
CA PRO A 86 0.87 -16.37 5.28
C PRO A 86 1.37 -16.04 6.70
N PRO A 87 2.22 -16.90 7.30
CA PRO A 87 2.52 -16.84 8.73
C PRO A 87 3.56 -15.78 9.12
N LEU A 88 4.19 -15.10 8.15
CA LEU A 88 5.19 -14.06 8.45
C LEU A 88 4.61 -12.96 9.35
N GLY A 89 3.37 -12.55 9.10
CA GLY A 89 2.72 -11.52 9.91
C GLY A 89 2.47 -11.96 11.35
N SER A 90 1.92 -13.17 11.53
CA SER A 90 1.73 -13.79 12.85
C SER A 90 3.05 -13.95 13.60
N TRP A 91 4.10 -14.39 12.91
CA TRP A 91 5.44 -14.53 13.50
C TRP A 91 6.01 -13.19 13.96
N LEU A 92 5.93 -12.13 13.14
CA LEU A 92 6.44 -10.80 13.48
C LEU A 92 5.68 -10.17 14.66
N ILE A 93 4.35 -10.21 14.65
CA ILE A 93 3.55 -9.65 15.75
C ILE A 93 3.72 -10.46 17.05
N GLY A 94 3.86 -11.78 16.95
CA GLY A 94 4.23 -12.65 18.07
C GLY A 94 5.62 -12.38 18.63
N LEU A 95 6.61 -12.12 17.76
CA LEU A 95 7.95 -11.74 18.16
C LEU A 95 7.92 -10.44 18.97
N SER A 96 7.13 -9.44 18.56
CA SER A 96 6.89 -8.25 19.39
C SER A 96 6.32 -8.62 20.76
N GLY A 97 5.29 -9.47 20.79
CA GLY A 97 4.70 -9.96 22.04
C GLY A 97 5.69 -10.65 22.97
N ARG A 98 6.58 -11.49 22.43
CA ARG A 98 7.59 -12.21 23.22
C ARG A 98 8.72 -11.30 23.71
N LEU A 99 9.10 -10.28 22.95
CA LEU A 99 10.20 -9.38 23.30
C LEU A 99 9.79 -8.31 24.31
N VAL A 100 8.59 -7.73 24.16
CA VAL A 100 8.16 -6.55 24.95
C VAL A 100 6.78 -6.72 25.58
N GLY A 101 6.19 -7.91 25.55
CA GLY A 101 4.87 -8.19 26.13
C GLY A 101 3.69 -7.55 25.37
N SER A 102 3.92 -7.02 24.16
CA SER A 102 2.94 -6.21 23.45
C SER A 102 3.25 -6.11 21.95
N PRO A 103 2.24 -5.90 21.06
CA PRO A 103 2.46 -5.81 19.62
C PRO A 103 2.96 -4.43 19.14
N TRP A 104 3.24 -3.49 20.05
CA TRP A 104 3.52 -2.09 19.69
C TRP A 104 4.77 -1.88 18.82
N LEU A 105 5.74 -2.80 18.81
CA LEU A 105 6.89 -2.70 17.89
C LEU A 105 6.44 -2.77 16.43
N ILE A 106 5.39 -3.55 16.14
CA ILE A 106 4.81 -3.65 14.79
C ILE A 106 4.09 -2.35 14.41
N LEU A 107 3.39 -1.72 15.36
CA LEU A 107 2.80 -0.40 15.16
C LEU A 107 3.89 0.62 14.79
N VAL A 108 4.96 0.70 15.58
CA VAL A 108 6.06 1.64 15.30
C VAL A 108 6.70 1.35 13.96
N LEU A 109 6.92 0.06 13.63
CA LEU A 109 7.50 -0.35 12.35
C LEU A 109 6.65 0.11 11.17
N GLN A 110 5.33 -0.16 11.17
CA GLN A 110 4.46 0.24 10.05
C GLN A 110 4.35 1.76 9.92
N LEU A 111 4.26 2.49 11.03
CA LEU A 111 4.23 3.95 11.01
C LEU A 111 5.54 4.54 10.49
N ALA A 112 6.69 4.00 10.90
CA ALA A 112 8.01 4.41 10.44
C ALA A 112 8.20 4.15 8.94
N MET A 113 7.77 2.98 8.47
CA MET A 113 7.87 2.62 7.06
C MET A 113 6.96 3.48 6.17
N LEU A 114 5.72 3.74 6.59
CA LEU A 114 4.78 4.58 5.84
C LEU A 114 5.25 6.03 5.76
N SER A 115 5.46 6.67 6.91
CA SER A 115 5.86 8.08 6.97
C SER A 115 7.29 8.31 6.48
N GLY A 116 8.23 7.45 6.88
CA GLY A 116 9.63 7.52 6.46
C GLY A 116 9.82 7.17 5.00
N GLY A 117 9.13 6.14 4.50
CA GLY A 117 9.11 5.79 3.07
C GLY A 117 8.64 6.97 2.23
N MET A 118 7.51 7.59 2.59
CA MET A 118 7.00 8.76 1.88
C MET A 118 7.94 9.97 1.99
N ALA A 119 8.51 10.23 3.17
CA ALA A 119 9.47 11.32 3.37
C ALA A 119 10.76 11.15 2.55
N VAL A 120 11.22 9.92 2.33
CA VAL A 120 12.34 9.61 1.42
C VAL A 120 11.89 9.78 -0.03
N LEU A 121 10.69 9.33 -0.38
CA LEU A 121 10.17 9.35 -1.74
C LEU A 121 10.01 10.77 -2.29
N ILE A 122 9.70 11.76 -1.46
CA ILE A 122 9.56 13.16 -1.89
C ILE A 122 10.90 13.93 -1.97
N ARG A 123 12.02 13.33 -1.58
CA ARG A 123 13.33 14.01 -1.61
C ARG A 123 13.71 14.41 -3.04
N SER A 124 14.14 15.66 -3.18
CA SER A 124 14.62 16.24 -4.43
C SER A 124 15.55 17.42 -4.17
N THR A 125 16.63 17.47 -4.96
CA THR A 125 17.56 18.61 -5.04
C THR A 125 16.90 19.81 -5.72
N ASP A 126 16.00 19.57 -6.68
CA ASP A 126 15.22 20.64 -7.33
C ASP A 126 14.24 21.28 -6.34
N ALA A 127 14.32 22.60 -6.19
CA ALA A 127 13.54 23.31 -5.20
C ALA A 127 12.03 23.28 -5.48
N ARG A 128 11.63 23.30 -6.75
CA ARG A 128 10.21 23.30 -7.14
C ARG A 128 9.58 21.91 -6.93
N ALA A 129 10.26 20.86 -7.36
CA ALA A 129 9.90 19.47 -7.13
C ALA A 129 9.86 19.18 -5.62
N GLY A 130 10.86 19.61 -4.86
CA GLY A 130 10.90 19.46 -3.41
C GLY A 130 9.72 20.13 -2.69
N ARG A 131 9.34 21.36 -3.09
CA ARG A 131 8.16 22.04 -2.53
C ARG A 131 6.85 21.29 -2.86
N ARG A 132 6.69 20.85 -4.11
CA ARG A 132 5.52 20.04 -4.51
C ARG A 132 5.49 18.71 -3.76
N GLY A 133 6.65 18.07 -3.57
CA GLY A 133 6.79 16.87 -2.77
C GLY A 133 6.34 17.07 -1.32
N LEU A 134 6.70 18.19 -0.69
CA LEU A 134 6.21 18.52 0.66
C LEU A 134 4.69 18.69 0.72
N VAL A 135 4.06 19.26 -0.31
CA VAL A 135 2.59 19.34 -0.38
C VAL A 135 1.97 17.94 -0.44
N VAL A 136 2.50 17.06 -1.30
CA VAL A 136 2.03 15.67 -1.39
C VAL A 136 2.24 14.93 -0.06
N PHE A 137 3.39 15.14 0.59
CA PHE A 137 3.68 14.56 1.91
C PHE A 137 2.75 15.07 3.01
N GLY A 138 2.50 16.39 3.07
CA GLY A 138 1.54 16.96 4.01
C GLY A 138 0.14 16.40 3.81
N ALA A 139 -0.33 16.30 2.56
CA ALA A 139 -1.60 15.66 2.24
C ALA A 139 -1.61 14.18 2.69
N PHE A 140 -0.55 13.43 2.41
CA PHE A 140 -0.42 12.04 2.85
C PHE A 140 -0.56 11.88 4.38
N LEU A 141 0.07 12.75 5.17
CA LEU A 141 0.00 12.68 6.63
C LEU A 141 -1.37 13.06 7.19
N LEU A 142 -2.08 13.99 6.54
CA LEU A 142 -3.32 14.57 7.05
C LEU A 142 -4.60 13.87 6.55
N ILE A 143 -4.53 13.17 5.42
CA ILE A 143 -5.71 12.52 4.86
C ILE A 143 -6.21 11.39 5.78
N PRO A 144 -7.51 11.43 6.19
CA PRO A 144 -8.09 10.49 7.15
C PRO A 144 -7.82 9.03 6.86
N THR A 145 -8.07 8.60 5.62
CA THR A 145 -7.90 7.19 5.24
C THR A 145 -6.48 6.68 5.28
N VAL A 146 -5.48 7.56 5.24
CA VAL A 146 -4.08 7.17 5.40
C VAL A 146 -3.84 6.88 6.87
N TRP A 147 -4.07 7.85 7.76
CA TRP A 147 -3.71 7.69 9.17
C TRP A 147 -4.66 6.78 9.95
N SER A 148 -5.96 6.74 9.62
CA SER A 148 -6.97 5.93 10.34
C SER A 148 -6.72 4.43 10.18
N LEU A 149 -6.18 4.02 9.03
CA LEU A 149 -5.81 2.64 8.79
C LEU A 149 -4.38 2.34 9.21
N ALA A 150 -3.47 3.32 9.15
CA ALA A 150 -2.07 3.15 9.54
C ALA A 150 -1.87 2.73 11.01
N VAL A 151 -2.89 2.90 11.86
CA VAL A 151 -2.86 2.55 13.29
C VAL A 151 -3.38 1.15 13.60
N VAL A 152 -4.01 0.49 12.63
CA VAL A 152 -4.58 -0.85 12.80
C VAL A 152 -3.54 -1.89 12.39
N LEU A 153 -3.36 -2.95 13.19
CA LEU A 153 -2.40 -4.03 12.95
C LEU A 153 -2.95 -5.05 11.93
N TRP A 154 -3.46 -4.55 10.81
CA TRP A 154 -3.92 -5.35 9.69
C TRP A 154 -2.78 -5.67 8.73
N LYS A 155 -2.82 -6.87 8.16
CA LYS A 155 -1.84 -7.31 7.15
C LYS A 155 -1.77 -6.35 5.96
N ASP A 156 -2.90 -5.80 5.55
CA ASP A 156 -3.00 -4.85 4.43
C ASP A 156 -2.13 -3.59 4.67
N VAL A 157 -2.01 -3.15 5.92
CA VAL A 157 -1.26 -1.94 6.31
C VAL A 157 0.24 -2.18 6.20
N MET A 158 0.73 -3.29 6.76
CA MET A 158 2.13 -3.67 6.65
C MET A 158 2.52 -3.97 5.20
N VAL A 159 1.64 -4.61 4.41
CA VAL A 159 1.85 -4.82 2.97
C VAL A 159 2.00 -3.49 2.25
N ALA A 160 1.11 -2.51 2.48
CA ALA A 160 1.22 -1.20 1.88
C ALA A 160 2.52 -0.48 2.26
N ALA A 161 2.97 -0.63 3.52
CA ALA A 161 4.24 -0.09 4.00
C ALA A 161 5.45 -0.75 3.29
N LEU A 162 5.46 -2.08 3.15
CA LEU A 162 6.50 -2.83 2.43
C LEU A 162 6.56 -2.44 0.95
N LEU A 163 5.41 -2.33 0.29
CA LEU A 163 5.33 -1.94 -1.12
C LEU A 163 5.78 -0.48 -1.34
N LEU A 164 5.43 0.45 -0.44
CA LEU A 164 5.94 1.82 -0.47
C LEU A 164 7.47 1.84 -0.34
N CYS A 165 8.02 1.09 0.62
CA CYS A 165 9.47 0.96 0.79
C CYS A 165 10.13 0.30 -0.44
N ALA A 166 9.47 -0.63 -1.12
CA ALA A 166 9.97 -1.22 -2.36
C ALA A 166 10.05 -0.17 -3.47
N VAL A 167 9.04 0.69 -3.60
CA VAL A 167 9.05 1.84 -4.53
C VAL A 167 10.20 2.82 -4.19
N VAL A 168 10.44 3.09 -2.90
CA VAL A 168 11.59 3.90 -2.45
C VAL A 168 12.92 3.26 -2.83
N ALA A 169 13.07 1.94 -2.65
CA ALA A 169 14.26 1.21 -3.03
C ALA A 169 14.48 1.25 -4.55
N LEU A 170 13.42 1.14 -5.34
CA LEU A 170 13.46 1.27 -6.80
C LEU A 170 13.85 2.67 -7.26
N LYS A 171 13.29 3.72 -6.63
CA LYS A 171 13.71 5.12 -6.88
C LYS A 171 15.20 5.30 -6.57
N SER A 172 15.70 4.62 -5.53
CA SER A 172 17.09 4.67 -5.09
C SER A 172 18.03 3.71 -5.84
N ARG A 173 17.55 3.05 -6.92
CA ARG A 173 18.31 2.06 -7.71
C ARG A 173 18.87 0.91 -6.86
N ARG A 174 18.09 0.43 -5.89
CA ARG A 174 18.42 -0.75 -5.04
C ARG A 174 17.48 -1.91 -5.34
N PRO A 175 17.57 -2.54 -6.53
CA PRO A 175 16.57 -3.51 -6.98
C PRO A 175 16.52 -4.80 -6.15
N PHE A 176 17.63 -5.22 -5.55
CA PHE A 176 17.64 -6.38 -4.63
C PHE A 176 16.89 -6.10 -3.33
N VAL A 177 17.02 -4.88 -2.78
CA VAL A 177 16.25 -4.46 -1.60
C VAL A 177 14.77 -4.37 -1.96
N ALA A 178 14.45 -3.83 -3.15
CA ALA A 178 13.08 -3.81 -3.64
C ALA A 178 12.51 -5.22 -3.78
N LEU A 179 13.25 -6.15 -4.40
CA LEU A 179 12.85 -7.55 -4.54
C LEU A 179 12.59 -8.22 -3.18
N LEU A 180 13.48 -8.03 -2.22
CA LEU A 180 13.31 -8.54 -0.86
C LEU A 180 12.04 -8.00 -0.19
N LEU A 181 11.76 -6.71 -0.35
CA LEU A 181 10.55 -6.07 0.18
C LEU A 181 9.27 -6.56 -0.53
N LEU A 182 9.33 -6.82 -1.85
CA LEU A 182 8.22 -7.45 -2.58
C LEU A 182 7.99 -8.87 -2.07
N CYS A 183 9.04 -9.68 -1.92
CA CYS A 183 8.95 -11.02 -1.33
C CYS A 183 8.35 -10.98 0.08
N ALA A 184 8.80 -10.05 0.93
CA ALA A 184 8.25 -9.86 2.26
C ALA A 184 6.76 -9.47 2.22
N GLY A 185 6.34 -8.61 1.30
CA GLY A 185 4.93 -8.24 1.12
C GLY A 185 4.05 -9.45 0.75
N VAL A 186 4.50 -10.25 -0.22
CA VAL A 186 3.79 -11.47 -0.65
C VAL A 186 3.78 -12.53 0.47
N ALA A 187 4.89 -12.66 1.21
CA ALA A 187 5.00 -13.51 2.40
C ALA A 187 4.14 -13.05 3.58
N TYR A 188 3.73 -11.78 3.61
CA TYR A 188 2.80 -11.24 4.61
C TYR A 188 1.35 -11.49 4.22
N ARG A 189 1.05 -11.42 2.91
CA ARG A 189 -0.29 -11.63 2.34
C ARG A 189 -0.21 -12.13 0.90
N HIS A 190 -0.82 -13.28 0.61
CA HIS A 190 -0.77 -13.89 -0.72
C HIS A 190 -1.36 -12.98 -1.81
N ASN A 191 -2.41 -12.21 -1.50
CA ASN A 191 -3.01 -11.24 -2.44
C ASN A 191 -2.04 -10.14 -2.88
N ALA A 192 -0.99 -9.85 -2.09
CA ALA A 192 0.00 -8.85 -2.45
C ALA A 192 0.80 -9.23 -3.72
N LEU A 193 0.75 -10.49 -4.15
CA LEU A 193 1.33 -10.93 -5.42
C LEU A 193 0.84 -10.07 -6.59
N VAL A 194 -0.46 -9.75 -6.63
CA VAL A 194 -1.03 -8.93 -7.70
C VAL A 194 -0.45 -7.52 -7.71
N ALA A 195 -0.19 -6.93 -6.54
CA ALA A 195 0.49 -5.64 -6.42
C ALA A 195 1.98 -5.73 -6.77
N ALA A 196 2.63 -6.84 -6.41
CA ALA A 196 4.06 -7.03 -6.60
C ALA A 196 4.44 -7.21 -8.08
N VAL A 197 3.59 -7.85 -8.90
CA VAL A 197 3.90 -8.14 -10.31
C VAL A 197 4.18 -6.87 -11.14
N PRO A 198 3.36 -5.80 -11.10
CA PRO A 198 3.69 -4.56 -11.78
C PRO A 198 5.00 -3.91 -11.29
N LEU A 199 5.33 -4.02 -10.00
CA LEU A 199 6.58 -3.51 -9.42
C LEU A 199 7.79 -4.42 -9.71
N ALA A 200 7.57 -5.69 -10.04
CA ALA A 200 8.64 -6.59 -10.48
C ALA A 200 9.23 -6.16 -11.83
N ILE A 201 8.46 -5.45 -12.67
CA ILE A 201 8.93 -4.96 -13.97
C ILE A 201 10.11 -3.98 -13.81
N PRO A 202 10.02 -2.89 -13.02
CA PRO A 202 11.18 -2.03 -12.76
C PRO A 202 12.30 -2.73 -11.97
N VAL A 203 12.01 -3.74 -11.13
CA VAL A 203 13.05 -4.60 -10.53
C VAL A 203 13.86 -5.31 -11.62
N VAL A 204 13.19 -6.01 -12.52
CA VAL A 204 13.81 -6.74 -13.64
C VAL A 204 14.58 -5.78 -14.55
N ALA A 205 14.01 -4.60 -14.84
CA ALA A 205 14.67 -3.60 -15.66
C ALA A 205 15.98 -3.08 -15.06
N GLN A 206 16.07 -2.99 -13.72
CA GLN A 206 17.27 -2.57 -13.01
C GLN A 206 18.27 -3.72 -12.75
N LEU A 207 17.82 -4.98 -12.70
CA LEU A 207 18.68 -6.16 -12.52
C LEU A 207 19.28 -6.69 -13.82
N ALA A 208 18.59 -6.49 -14.95
CA ALA A 208 19.01 -7.10 -16.22
C ALA A 208 20.36 -6.53 -16.71
N PRO A 209 21.26 -7.38 -17.25
CA PRO A 209 22.57 -6.95 -17.74
C PRO A 209 22.47 -5.94 -18.89
N ALA A 210 23.60 -5.28 -19.16
CA ALA A 210 23.79 -4.14 -20.05
C ALA A 210 22.99 -4.21 -21.37
N PRO A 211 22.68 -3.05 -22.01
CA PRO A 211 21.70 -2.92 -23.09
C PRO A 211 21.91 -3.78 -24.33
N ARG A 212 22.91 -4.64 -24.44
CA ARG A 212 23.16 -5.51 -25.60
C ARG A 212 22.40 -6.86 -25.56
N TRP A 213 21.81 -7.26 -24.42
CA TRP A 213 21.03 -8.51 -24.26
C TRP A 213 19.53 -8.20 -24.07
N ARG A 214 18.89 -7.63 -25.10
CA ARG A 214 17.79 -6.65 -24.92
C ARG A 214 16.43 -7.17 -24.43
N PHE A 215 16.04 -8.37 -24.78
CA PHE A 215 14.71 -8.91 -24.43
C PHE A 215 14.75 -10.30 -23.78
N PRO A 216 15.50 -11.30 -24.31
CA PRO A 216 15.45 -12.65 -23.74
C PRO A 216 16.01 -12.71 -22.31
N ALA A 217 17.05 -11.93 -21.99
CA ALA A 217 17.56 -11.86 -20.62
C ALA A 217 16.56 -11.21 -19.65
N ARG A 218 15.81 -10.18 -20.09
CA ARG A 218 14.75 -9.56 -19.26
C ARG A 218 13.57 -10.51 -19.06
N VAL A 219 13.18 -11.24 -20.10
CA VAL A 219 12.18 -12.30 -20.01
C VAL A 219 12.64 -13.38 -19.04
N LEU A 220 13.90 -13.82 -19.12
CA LEU A 220 14.45 -14.82 -18.20
C LEU A 220 14.44 -14.33 -16.75
N VAL A 221 14.93 -13.12 -16.48
CA VAL A 221 14.92 -12.54 -15.12
C VAL A 221 13.48 -12.37 -14.62
N PHE A 222 12.53 -11.98 -15.47
CA PHE A 222 11.11 -11.93 -15.12
C PHE A 222 10.55 -13.32 -14.79
N ILE A 223 10.87 -14.33 -15.60
CA ILE A 223 10.53 -15.75 -15.37
C ILE A 223 11.20 -16.29 -14.11
N CYS A 224 12.30 -15.73 -13.62
CA CYS A 224 12.86 -16.09 -12.32
C CYS A 224 12.17 -15.35 -11.16
N VAL A 225 11.94 -14.04 -11.31
CA VAL A 225 11.40 -13.18 -10.26
C VAL A 225 9.95 -13.53 -9.93
N VAL A 226 9.08 -13.71 -10.93
CA VAL A 226 7.65 -13.94 -10.69
C VAL A 226 7.39 -15.27 -9.97
N PRO A 227 7.92 -16.42 -10.43
CA PRO A 227 7.83 -17.67 -9.68
C PRO A 227 8.48 -17.57 -8.29
N GLY A 228 9.59 -16.83 -8.14
CA GLY A 228 10.18 -16.55 -6.82
C GLY A 228 9.19 -15.89 -5.87
N LEU A 229 8.46 -14.87 -6.35
CA LEU A 229 7.39 -14.22 -5.57
C LEU A 229 6.25 -15.20 -5.23
N VAL A 230 5.83 -16.02 -6.19
CA VAL A 230 4.76 -17.03 -5.99
C VAL A 230 5.17 -18.08 -4.95
N ILE A 231 6.43 -18.53 -4.98
CA ILE A 231 6.95 -19.59 -4.11
C ILE A 231 7.23 -19.06 -2.69
N THR A 232 7.48 -17.76 -2.53
CA THR A 232 7.89 -17.17 -1.24
C THR A 232 6.94 -17.51 -0.07
N PRO A 233 5.60 -17.34 -0.18
CA PRO A 233 4.70 -17.73 0.91
C PRO A 233 4.78 -19.20 1.28
N LEU A 234 4.99 -20.08 0.29
CA LEU A 234 5.13 -21.53 0.54
C LEU A 234 6.41 -21.83 1.31
N VAL A 235 7.52 -21.18 0.95
CA VAL A 235 8.81 -21.32 1.65
C VAL A 235 8.67 -20.87 3.10
N VAL A 236 8.09 -19.69 3.33
CA VAL A 236 7.89 -19.17 4.69
C VAL A 236 6.93 -20.06 5.49
N SER A 237 5.85 -20.54 4.87
CA SER A 237 4.89 -21.43 5.54
C SER A 237 5.53 -22.76 5.94
N ARG A 238 6.39 -23.32 5.09
CA ARG A 238 7.16 -24.54 5.42
C ARG A 238 8.19 -24.29 6.51
N ALA A 239 8.93 -23.18 6.44
CA ALA A 239 9.94 -22.82 7.43
C ALA A 239 9.33 -22.60 8.83
N LEU A 240 8.07 -22.14 8.90
CA LEU A 240 7.34 -21.95 10.14
C LEU A 240 6.41 -23.12 10.51
N HIS A 241 6.51 -24.26 9.80
CA HIS A 241 5.69 -25.45 10.04
C HIS A 241 4.17 -25.16 10.10
N ALA A 242 3.69 -24.24 9.25
CA ALA A 242 2.29 -23.84 9.26
C ALA A 242 1.37 -24.98 8.82
N GLN A 243 0.29 -25.18 9.57
CA GLN A 243 -0.75 -26.16 9.29
C GLN A 243 -1.57 -25.74 8.07
N LYS A 244 -1.98 -26.72 7.25
CA LYS A 244 -2.85 -26.46 6.11
C LYS A 244 -4.27 -26.21 6.58
N ALA A 245 -4.84 -25.11 6.15
CA ALA A 245 -6.17 -24.66 6.50
C ALA A 245 -6.95 -24.13 5.27
N TRP A 246 -6.28 -23.97 4.12
CA TRP A 246 -6.89 -23.66 2.82
C TRP A 246 -7.70 -22.36 2.80
N ALA A 247 -7.00 -21.23 2.88
CA ALA A 247 -7.57 -19.88 2.80
C ALA A 247 -8.61 -19.68 1.69
N ALA A 248 -8.33 -20.21 0.49
CA ALA A 248 -9.21 -20.08 -0.66
C ALA A 248 -10.58 -20.77 -0.45
N GLY A 249 -10.70 -21.75 0.45
CA GLY A 249 -11.96 -22.40 0.79
C GLY A 249 -13.05 -21.41 1.22
N GLN A 250 -12.68 -20.33 1.92
CA GLN A 250 -13.60 -19.25 2.28
C GLN A 250 -14.22 -18.58 1.05
N LEU A 251 -13.39 -18.36 0.02
CA LEU A 251 -13.83 -17.75 -1.24
C LEU A 251 -14.82 -18.63 -1.99
N PHE A 252 -14.53 -19.94 -2.05
CA PHE A 252 -15.41 -20.93 -2.68
C PHE A 252 -16.74 -21.03 -1.94
N LEU A 253 -16.71 -21.11 -0.61
CA LEU A 253 -17.90 -21.15 0.22
C LEU A 253 -18.75 -19.88 0.06
N TYR A 254 -18.11 -18.71 0.03
CA TYR A 254 -18.81 -17.44 -0.10
C TYR A 254 -19.53 -17.31 -1.44
N ASP A 255 -18.89 -17.75 -2.52
CA ASP A 255 -19.50 -17.81 -3.85
C ASP A 255 -20.67 -18.78 -3.90
N LEU A 256 -20.50 -19.98 -3.36
CA LEU A 256 -21.56 -20.99 -3.31
C LEU A 256 -22.77 -20.45 -2.54
N ALA A 257 -22.57 -19.86 -1.36
CA ALA A 257 -23.63 -19.25 -0.58
C ALA A 257 -24.34 -18.13 -1.37
N GLY A 258 -23.58 -17.26 -2.04
CA GLY A 258 -24.15 -16.18 -2.86
C GLY A 258 -25.01 -16.69 -4.02
N VAL A 259 -24.63 -17.81 -4.65
CA VAL A 259 -25.43 -18.43 -5.71
C VAL A 259 -26.63 -19.19 -5.14
N TYR A 260 -26.47 -19.98 -4.06
CA TYR A 260 -27.56 -20.75 -3.47
C TYR A 260 -28.67 -19.88 -2.87
N VAL A 261 -28.33 -18.72 -2.30
CA VAL A 261 -29.35 -17.77 -1.84
C VAL A 261 -30.12 -17.16 -3.01
N ALA A 262 -29.48 -16.96 -4.17
CA ALA A 262 -30.13 -16.46 -5.37
C ALA A 262 -30.91 -17.55 -6.15
N HIS A 263 -30.47 -18.80 -6.06
CA HIS A 263 -30.95 -19.98 -6.78
C HIS A 263 -31.10 -21.18 -5.83
N PRO A 264 -32.07 -21.13 -4.90
CA PRO A 264 -32.24 -22.16 -3.87
C PRO A 264 -32.57 -23.54 -4.45
N GLU A 265 -33.15 -23.59 -5.66
CA GLU A 265 -33.43 -24.82 -6.41
C GLU A 265 -32.17 -25.63 -6.77
N SER A 266 -30.98 -25.01 -6.70
CA SER A 266 -29.70 -25.66 -7.00
C SER A 266 -28.99 -26.22 -5.76
N PHE A 267 -29.54 -25.98 -4.57
CA PHE A 267 -28.98 -26.46 -3.31
C PHE A 267 -29.13 -27.98 -3.07
N PRO A 268 -30.23 -28.65 -3.44
CA PRO A 268 -30.34 -30.10 -3.26
C PRO A 268 -29.19 -30.85 -3.94
N GLY A 269 -28.55 -31.78 -3.21
CA GLY A 269 -27.34 -32.49 -3.67
C GLY A 269 -26.03 -31.71 -3.51
N SER A 270 -26.04 -30.58 -2.79
CA SER A 270 -24.84 -29.85 -2.39
C SER A 270 -24.07 -30.59 -1.29
N ILE A 271 -22.75 -30.47 -1.29
CA ILE A 271 -21.87 -30.90 -0.18
C ILE A 271 -22.15 -30.16 1.14
N LEU A 272 -22.95 -29.09 1.10
CA LEU A 272 -23.36 -28.30 2.26
C LEU A 272 -24.67 -28.78 2.89
N GLU A 273 -25.43 -29.66 2.23
CA GLU A 273 -26.76 -30.11 2.67
C GLU A 273 -26.72 -30.84 4.03
N GLY A 274 -25.59 -31.44 4.40
CA GLY A 274 -25.38 -32.07 5.71
C GLY A 274 -24.99 -31.11 6.84
N GLU A 275 -24.63 -29.86 6.53
CA GLU A 275 -24.15 -28.87 7.50
C GLU A 275 -25.09 -27.69 7.68
N THR A 276 -25.82 -27.34 6.64
CA THR A 276 -26.71 -26.18 6.60
C THR A 276 -27.89 -26.43 5.68
N SER A 277 -28.82 -25.48 5.68
CA SER A 277 -30.01 -25.47 4.85
C SER A 277 -30.13 -24.13 4.13
N VAL A 278 -30.94 -24.05 3.07
CA VAL A 278 -31.18 -22.77 2.37
C VAL A 278 -31.67 -21.66 3.32
N PRO A 279 -32.59 -21.90 4.27
CA PRO A 279 -33.01 -20.88 5.22
C PRO A 279 -31.87 -20.42 6.15
N GLU A 280 -31.04 -21.34 6.64
CA GLU A 280 -29.86 -20.98 7.45
C GLU A 280 -28.83 -20.20 6.61
N LEU A 281 -28.52 -20.66 5.39
CA LEU A 281 -27.63 -19.95 4.47
C LEU A 281 -28.14 -18.55 4.14
N THR A 282 -29.45 -18.37 3.99
CA THR A 282 -30.05 -17.05 3.71
C THR A 282 -29.85 -16.10 4.89
N LYS A 283 -29.90 -16.60 6.13
CA LYS A 283 -29.57 -15.81 7.33
C LYS A 283 -28.08 -15.49 7.40
N LEU A 284 -27.23 -16.49 7.16
CA LEU A 284 -25.76 -16.39 7.25
C LEU A 284 -25.14 -15.57 6.11
N TYR A 285 -25.76 -15.56 4.94
CA TYR A 285 -25.23 -14.89 3.77
C TYR A 285 -25.28 -13.37 3.96
N ASN A 286 -24.11 -12.77 4.03
CA ASN A 286 -23.95 -11.33 4.14
C ASN A 286 -23.05 -10.83 3.01
N ILE A 287 -23.56 -9.93 2.18
CA ILE A 287 -22.83 -9.35 1.05
C ILE A 287 -21.56 -8.59 1.47
N SER A 288 -21.50 -8.14 2.73
CA SER A 288 -20.41 -7.32 3.24
C SER A 288 -19.23 -8.14 3.72
N HIS A 289 -19.43 -9.39 4.15
CA HIS A 289 -18.35 -10.23 4.68
C HIS A 289 -18.73 -11.72 4.76
N VAL A 290 -17.76 -12.61 4.51
CA VAL A 290 -17.93 -14.08 4.62
C VAL A 290 -18.11 -14.56 6.07
N TRP A 291 -17.58 -13.81 7.04
CA TRP A 291 -17.50 -14.24 8.45
C TRP A 291 -18.78 -14.84 9.03
N PRO A 292 -19.99 -14.29 8.82
CA PRO A 292 -21.19 -14.89 9.41
C PRO A 292 -21.42 -16.35 8.97
N LEU A 293 -20.99 -16.76 7.77
CA LEU A 293 -21.02 -18.18 7.34
C LEU A 293 -20.12 -19.08 8.19
N LEU A 294 -19.02 -18.54 8.72
CA LEU A 294 -17.97 -19.30 9.43
C LEU A 294 -18.07 -19.15 10.96
N GLY A 295 -18.49 -17.98 11.43
CA GLY A 295 -18.67 -17.64 12.84
C GLY A 295 -20.09 -17.84 13.36
N GLY A 296 -21.07 -17.98 12.46
CA GLY A 296 -22.47 -18.19 12.79
C GLY A 296 -23.16 -16.90 13.22
N MET A 297 -24.45 -17.02 13.51
CA MET A 297 -25.29 -15.94 14.04
C MET A 297 -26.54 -16.53 14.70
N GLU A 298 -27.28 -15.71 15.43
CA GLU A 298 -28.47 -16.17 16.14
C GLU A 298 -29.46 -16.87 15.19
N GLY A 299 -29.81 -18.12 15.51
CA GLY A 299 -30.73 -18.93 14.71
C GLY A 299 -30.18 -19.47 13.39
N ALA A 300 -28.86 -19.51 13.20
CA ALA A 300 -28.19 -20.22 12.10
C ALA A 300 -26.78 -20.70 12.49
N ARG A 301 -26.50 -21.99 12.30
CA ARG A 301 -25.22 -22.61 12.69
C ARG A 301 -24.09 -22.27 11.70
N PRO A 302 -22.85 -22.06 12.18
CA PRO A 302 -21.70 -21.86 11.31
C PRO A 302 -21.34 -23.11 10.51
N ILE A 303 -20.74 -22.89 9.35
CA ILE A 303 -20.05 -23.91 8.55
C ILE A 303 -18.61 -24.01 9.07
N SER A 304 -18.21 -25.22 9.49
CA SER A 304 -16.94 -25.41 10.19
C SER A 304 -15.75 -25.13 9.27
N PHE A 305 -14.94 -24.13 9.64
CA PHE A 305 -13.73 -23.76 8.92
C PHE A 305 -12.76 -24.94 8.75
N GLY A 306 -12.54 -25.72 9.82
CA GLY A 306 -11.60 -26.84 9.81
C GLY A 306 -11.98 -27.98 8.85
N SER A 307 -13.25 -28.03 8.44
CA SER A 307 -13.75 -29.03 7.49
C SER A 307 -13.49 -28.68 6.01
N LEU A 308 -13.07 -27.44 5.72
CA LEU A 308 -12.90 -26.98 4.34
C LEU A 308 -11.69 -27.66 3.70
N GLU A 309 -10.56 -27.74 4.41
CA GLU A 309 -9.30 -28.27 3.88
C GLU A 309 -9.44 -29.75 3.48
N THR A 310 -10.06 -30.56 4.34
CA THR A 310 -10.26 -31.99 4.11
C THR A 310 -11.20 -32.29 2.93
N ARG A 311 -12.08 -31.35 2.59
CA ARG A 311 -13.05 -31.45 1.49
C ARG A 311 -12.70 -30.58 0.29
N ARG A 312 -11.44 -30.15 0.17
CA ARG A 312 -10.95 -29.23 -0.87
C ARG A 312 -11.42 -29.60 -2.28
N ALA A 313 -11.22 -30.86 -2.69
CA ALA A 313 -11.57 -31.30 -4.04
C ALA A 313 -13.08 -31.17 -4.30
N ALA A 314 -13.90 -31.64 -3.37
CA ALA A 314 -15.35 -31.59 -3.45
C ALA A 314 -15.87 -30.15 -3.55
N PHE A 315 -15.34 -29.22 -2.74
CA PHE A 315 -15.69 -27.80 -2.82
C PHE A 315 -15.32 -27.17 -4.17
N VAL A 316 -14.12 -27.47 -4.69
CA VAL A 316 -13.67 -26.93 -5.97
C VAL A 316 -14.55 -27.45 -7.12
N ASP A 317 -14.89 -28.73 -7.10
CA ASP A 317 -15.72 -29.35 -8.15
C ASP A 317 -17.16 -28.86 -8.10
N GLU A 318 -17.74 -28.73 -6.90
CA GLU A 318 -19.06 -28.14 -6.72
C GLU A 318 -19.09 -26.67 -7.14
N TRP A 319 -18.12 -25.87 -6.73
CA TRP A 319 -18.01 -24.49 -7.16
C TRP A 319 -17.91 -24.36 -8.68
N LYS A 320 -17.05 -25.17 -9.33
CA LYS A 320 -16.96 -25.17 -10.80
C LYS A 320 -18.29 -25.56 -11.44
N ARG A 321 -19.02 -26.53 -10.87
CA ARG A 321 -20.34 -26.95 -11.37
C ARG A 321 -21.35 -25.81 -11.26
N ILE A 322 -21.49 -25.23 -10.07
CA ILE A 322 -22.47 -24.17 -9.78
C ILE A 322 -22.17 -22.89 -10.56
N VAL A 323 -20.90 -22.46 -10.63
CA VAL A 323 -20.52 -21.27 -11.41
C VAL A 323 -20.78 -21.47 -12.91
N ARG A 324 -20.58 -22.69 -13.44
CA ARG A 324 -20.90 -23.00 -14.84
C ARG A 324 -22.41 -23.03 -15.11
N GLN A 325 -23.21 -23.50 -14.15
CA GLN A 325 -24.66 -23.52 -14.24
C GLN A 325 -25.27 -22.11 -14.09
N HIS A 326 -24.70 -21.29 -13.21
CA HIS A 326 -25.23 -19.97 -12.84
C HIS A 326 -24.21 -18.82 -12.97
N PRO A 327 -23.58 -18.63 -14.15
CA PRO A 327 -22.50 -17.65 -14.31
C PRO A 327 -22.94 -16.22 -14.05
N LYS A 328 -24.21 -15.89 -14.37
CA LYS A 328 -24.80 -14.57 -14.13
C LYS A 328 -24.99 -14.29 -12.63
N ALA A 329 -25.46 -15.27 -11.87
CA ALA A 329 -25.65 -15.13 -10.42
C ALA A 329 -24.31 -14.96 -9.70
N TRP A 330 -23.32 -15.78 -10.06
CA TRP A 330 -21.95 -15.66 -9.56
C TRP A 330 -21.34 -14.29 -9.89
N MET A 331 -21.44 -13.83 -11.14
CA MET A 331 -20.94 -12.51 -11.52
C MET A 331 -21.67 -11.37 -10.79
N LYS A 332 -23.00 -11.47 -10.63
CA LYS A 332 -23.79 -10.50 -9.86
C LYS A 332 -23.32 -10.43 -8.41
N HIS A 333 -23.07 -11.58 -7.78
CA HIS A 333 -22.49 -11.67 -6.44
C HIS A 333 -21.15 -10.92 -6.39
N ARG A 334 -20.20 -11.26 -7.27
CA ARG A 334 -18.86 -10.63 -7.34
C ARG A 334 -18.89 -9.13 -7.55
N VAL A 335 -19.66 -8.65 -8.51
CA VAL A 335 -19.82 -7.22 -8.80
C VAL A 335 -20.45 -6.49 -7.61
N THR A 336 -21.40 -7.12 -6.92
CA THR A 336 -22.06 -6.49 -5.76
C THR A 336 -21.10 -6.39 -4.57
N VAL A 337 -20.31 -7.44 -4.28
CA VAL A 337 -19.26 -7.40 -3.24
C VAL A 337 -18.23 -6.31 -3.56
N PHE A 338 -17.76 -6.25 -4.82
CA PHE A 338 -16.78 -5.24 -5.24
C PHE A 338 -17.34 -3.83 -5.15
N ARG A 339 -18.59 -3.61 -5.62
CA ARG A 339 -19.28 -2.32 -5.51
C ARG A 339 -19.44 -1.88 -4.05
N ARG A 340 -19.75 -2.82 -3.15
CA ARG A 340 -19.83 -2.60 -1.70
C ARG A 340 -18.48 -2.17 -1.13
N MET A 341 -17.41 -2.88 -1.48
CA MET A 341 -16.04 -2.57 -1.05
C MET A 341 -15.61 -1.16 -1.48
N LEU A 342 -15.97 -0.74 -2.69
CA LEU A 342 -15.68 0.61 -3.18
C LEU A 342 -16.54 1.70 -2.54
N GLY A 343 -17.52 1.34 -1.72
CA GLY A 343 -18.54 2.27 -1.23
C GLY A 343 -19.32 2.91 -2.36
N ALA A 344 -19.45 2.24 -3.52
CA ALA A 344 -20.17 2.71 -4.69
C ALA A 344 -21.66 2.33 -4.63
N ASP A 345 -22.22 2.27 -3.43
CA ASP A 345 -23.62 2.01 -3.15
C ASP A 345 -24.13 2.95 -2.06
N PRO A 346 -25.46 3.13 -1.89
CA PRO A 346 -26.02 4.17 -1.04
C PRO A 346 -25.83 3.92 0.47
N HIS A 347 -25.37 2.75 0.89
CA HIS A 347 -25.19 2.45 2.30
C HIS A 347 -23.86 3.02 2.83
N PRO A 348 -23.69 3.05 4.16
CA PRO A 348 -22.41 3.30 4.78
C PRO A 348 -21.35 2.28 4.34
N VAL A 349 -20.11 2.75 4.25
CA VAL A 349 -18.95 1.91 3.93
C VAL A 349 -18.76 0.92 5.08
N TRP A 350 -18.74 -0.37 4.74
CA TRP A 350 -18.52 -1.41 5.73
C TRP A 350 -17.09 -1.35 6.26
N ASN A 351 -16.95 -1.31 7.59
CA ASN A 351 -15.67 -1.30 8.30
C ASN A 351 -14.66 -0.32 7.67
N ALA A 352 -15.10 0.94 7.50
CA ALA A 352 -14.30 2.02 6.92
C ALA A 352 -12.97 2.24 7.68
N PHE A 353 -13.01 2.02 8.99
CA PHE A 353 -11.88 2.02 9.91
C PHE A 353 -12.27 1.17 11.14
N HIS A 354 -11.25 0.77 11.91
CA HIS A 354 -11.44 0.00 13.13
C HIS A 354 -11.31 0.93 14.34
N GLN A 355 -12.25 0.85 15.29
CA GLN A 355 -12.40 1.86 16.35
C GLN A 355 -11.79 1.47 17.68
N GLN A 356 -11.55 0.18 17.92
CA GLN A 356 -11.11 -0.33 19.21
C GLN A 356 -10.19 -1.53 19.03
N ILE A 357 -9.78 -2.14 20.13
CA ILE A 357 -9.20 -3.49 20.11
C ILE A 357 -10.35 -4.44 20.44
N ASP A 358 -10.57 -5.44 19.59
CA ASP A 358 -11.58 -6.47 19.83
C ASP A 358 -11.26 -7.25 21.14
N PRO A 359 -12.26 -7.89 21.78
CA PRO A 359 -12.04 -8.65 23.01
C PRO A 359 -10.92 -9.67 22.88
N ASN A 360 -9.99 -9.68 23.83
CA ASN A 360 -8.80 -10.52 23.78
C ASN A 360 -8.38 -11.04 25.17
N PRO A 361 -7.72 -12.21 25.24
CA PRO A 361 -7.32 -12.82 26.51
C PRO A 361 -6.15 -12.12 27.20
N TRP A 362 -5.42 -11.25 26.49
CA TRP A 362 -4.24 -10.54 27.01
C TRP A 362 -4.56 -9.16 27.59
N GLN A 363 -5.85 -8.80 27.66
CA GLN A 363 -6.31 -7.51 28.18
C GLN A 363 -5.69 -6.28 27.47
N LEU A 364 -5.26 -6.44 26.22
CA LEU A 364 -4.76 -5.33 25.40
C LEU A 364 -5.91 -4.34 25.16
N LYS A 365 -5.68 -3.07 25.49
CA LYS A 365 -6.64 -1.98 25.32
C LYS A 365 -5.92 -0.72 24.83
N PRO A 366 -6.51 0.07 23.93
CA PRO A 366 -5.97 1.38 23.58
C PRO A 366 -6.26 2.38 24.72
N PRO A 367 -5.57 3.53 24.76
CA PRO A 367 -5.80 4.58 25.75
C PRO A 367 -7.10 5.35 25.46
N THR A 368 -8.24 4.67 25.64
CA THR A 368 -9.56 5.15 25.18
C THR A 368 -9.99 6.48 25.80
N ASP A 369 -9.60 6.78 27.04
CA ASP A 369 -9.94 8.04 27.70
C ASP A 369 -9.06 9.22 27.27
N GLY A 370 -7.99 8.97 26.50
CA GLY A 370 -7.03 9.99 26.09
C GLY A 370 -7.61 10.97 25.08
N PHE A 371 -7.26 12.25 25.22
CA PHE A 371 -7.67 13.32 24.30
C PHE A 371 -7.36 13.00 22.83
N LEU A 372 -6.18 12.42 22.55
CA LEU A 372 -5.76 12.08 21.19
C LEU A 372 -6.64 10.98 20.58
N PHE A 373 -6.90 9.90 21.32
CA PHE A 373 -7.76 8.81 20.87
C PHE A 373 -9.19 9.29 20.62
N GLN A 374 -9.76 10.05 21.56
CA GLN A 374 -11.10 10.59 21.43
C GLN A 374 -11.22 11.59 20.27
N SER A 375 -10.20 12.42 20.04
CA SER A 375 -10.15 13.32 18.90
C SER A 375 -10.10 12.55 17.57
N MET A 376 -9.28 11.49 17.53
CA MET A 376 -9.18 10.59 16.38
C MET A 376 -10.55 9.99 16.05
N LEU A 377 -11.22 9.36 17.02
CA LEU A 377 -12.54 8.76 16.82
C LEU A 377 -13.60 9.79 16.38
N ARG A 378 -13.59 11.01 16.93
CA ARG A 378 -14.52 12.07 16.51
C ARG A 378 -14.31 12.45 15.04
N ILE A 379 -13.06 12.61 14.61
CA ILE A 379 -12.73 12.93 13.22
C ILE A 379 -13.16 11.77 12.31
N GLU A 380 -12.85 10.53 12.68
CA GLU A 380 -13.21 9.37 11.88
C GLU A 380 -14.72 9.21 11.77
N ASN A 381 -15.47 9.33 12.87
CA ASN A 381 -16.92 9.26 12.85
C ASN A 381 -17.54 10.36 11.99
N ALA A 382 -17.05 11.59 12.10
CA ALA A 382 -17.52 12.73 11.30
C ALA A 382 -17.25 12.55 9.79
N LEU A 383 -16.17 11.84 9.44
CA LEU A 383 -15.75 11.67 8.04
C LEU A 383 -16.12 10.31 7.45
N SER A 384 -16.59 9.36 8.25
CA SER A 384 -16.89 7.97 7.87
C SER A 384 -17.83 7.84 6.67
N SER A 385 -18.79 8.74 6.55
CA SER A 385 -19.77 8.80 5.46
C SER A 385 -19.34 9.66 4.27
N SER A 386 -18.24 10.40 4.42
CA SER A 386 -17.71 11.32 3.42
C SER A 386 -17.01 10.62 2.25
N PHE A 387 -16.66 11.39 1.22
CA PHE A 387 -15.89 10.90 0.08
C PHE A 387 -14.52 10.33 0.46
N PHE A 388 -13.95 10.71 1.61
CA PHE A 388 -12.65 10.19 2.04
C PHE A 388 -12.69 8.68 2.22
N PHE A 389 -13.77 8.09 2.74
CA PHE A 389 -13.87 6.65 2.94
C PHE A 389 -14.58 5.92 1.79
N ARG A 390 -14.84 6.60 0.67
CA ARG A 390 -15.42 6.00 -0.53
C ARG A 390 -14.30 5.52 -1.45
N GLY A 391 -14.13 4.20 -1.54
CA GLY A 391 -13.03 3.58 -2.27
C GLY A 391 -12.94 3.96 -3.76
N TRP A 392 -14.08 4.20 -4.41
CA TRP A 392 -14.11 4.65 -5.80
C TRP A 392 -13.39 5.98 -6.02
N VAL A 393 -13.37 6.89 -5.03
CA VAL A 393 -12.68 8.19 -5.13
C VAL A 393 -11.18 7.99 -5.29
N TRP A 394 -10.61 7.10 -4.48
CA TRP A 394 -9.19 6.77 -4.53
C TRP A 394 -8.80 6.06 -5.82
N LEU A 395 -9.64 5.15 -6.30
CA LEU A 395 -9.37 4.44 -7.56
C LEU A 395 -9.47 5.36 -8.78
N LEU A 396 -10.43 6.28 -8.82
CA LEU A 396 -10.52 7.27 -9.89
C LEU A 396 -9.33 8.24 -9.85
N GLY A 397 -8.95 8.71 -8.67
CA GLY A 397 -7.74 9.52 -8.50
C GLY A 397 -6.49 8.77 -8.97
N LEU A 398 -6.35 7.50 -8.56
CA LEU A 398 -5.22 6.65 -8.92
C LEU A 398 -5.17 6.39 -10.42
N LEU A 399 -6.31 6.13 -11.04
CA LEU A 399 -6.45 6.00 -12.48
C LEU A 399 -6.00 7.28 -13.18
N GLY A 400 -6.51 8.44 -12.74
CA GLY A 400 -6.14 9.74 -13.31
C GLY A 400 -4.64 10.01 -13.29
N VAL A 401 -3.98 9.82 -12.13
CA VAL A 401 -2.53 10.02 -12.01
C VAL A 401 -1.73 8.96 -12.77
N SER A 402 -2.23 7.73 -12.86
CA SER A 402 -1.61 6.66 -13.65
C SER A 402 -1.67 6.93 -15.15
N LEU A 403 -2.77 7.51 -15.64
CA LEU A 403 -2.89 7.95 -17.04
C LEU A 403 -1.93 9.11 -17.34
N VAL A 404 -1.73 10.04 -16.40
CA VAL A 404 -0.70 11.09 -16.52
C VAL A 404 0.70 10.47 -16.55
N ALA A 405 0.97 9.48 -15.69
CA ALA A 405 2.23 8.75 -15.68
C ALA A 405 2.46 7.97 -16.97
N LEU A 406 1.43 7.35 -17.55
CA LEU A 406 1.50 6.67 -18.85
C LEU A 406 1.91 7.63 -19.97
N ARG A 407 1.29 8.82 -20.04
CA ARG A 407 1.66 9.86 -21.02
C ARG A 407 3.10 10.33 -20.87
N ARG A 408 3.69 10.16 -19.68
CA ARG A 408 5.07 10.55 -19.35
C ARG A 408 5.97 9.35 -19.04
N VAL A 409 5.60 8.14 -19.49
CA VAL A 409 6.24 6.88 -19.06
C VAL A 409 7.73 6.82 -19.38
N LYS A 410 8.17 7.50 -20.46
CA LYS A 410 9.60 7.62 -20.82
C LYS A 410 10.43 8.34 -19.76
N ARG A 411 9.81 9.19 -18.93
CA ARG A 411 10.47 10.01 -17.89
C ARG A 411 10.12 9.58 -16.47
N HIS A 412 8.95 8.96 -16.27
CA HIS A 412 8.42 8.57 -14.96
C HIS A 412 7.87 7.13 -15.02
N SER A 413 8.70 6.19 -15.46
CA SER A 413 8.29 4.80 -15.64
C SER A 413 7.87 4.15 -14.31
N LEU A 414 8.59 4.44 -13.23
CA LEU A 414 8.29 3.94 -11.89
C LEU A 414 6.95 4.47 -11.37
N ALA A 415 6.59 5.72 -11.71
CA ALA A 415 5.29 6.28 -11.34
C ALA A 415 4.13 5.51 -11.98
N PHE A 416 4.30 5.13 -13.25
CA PHE A 416 3.32 4.33 -13.98
C PHE A 416 3.18 2.92 -13.38
N PHE A 417 4.29 2.21 -13.15
CA PHE A 417 4.23 0.87 -12.56
C PHE A 417 3.72 0.87 -11.10
N THR A 418 4.00 1.92 -10.33
CA THR A 418 3.41 2.13 -8.99
C THR A 418 1.90 2.32 -9.07
N GLY A 419 1.42 3.11 -10.04
CA GLY A 419 -0.01 3.30 -10.27
C GLY A 419 -0.71 2.02 -10.69
N MET A 420 -0.12 1.29 -11.64
CA MET A 420 -0.61 -0.01 -12.10
C MET A 420 -0.63 -1.06 -10.98
N SER A 421 0.37 -1.04 -10.07
CA SER A 421 0.39 -1.90 -8.89
C SER A 421 -0.82 -1.68 -8.00
N GLY A 422 -1.15 -0.42 -7.69
CA GLY A 422 -2.32 -0.09 -6.87
C GLY A 422 -3.65 -0.42 -7.57
N LEU A 423 -3.77 -0.17 -8.88
CA LEU A 423 -4.97 -0.48 -9.65
C LEU A 423 -5.22 -1.98 -9.78
N ALA A 424 -4.15 -2.76 -10.07
CA ALA A 424 -4.22 -4.21 -10.19
C ALA A 424 -4.61 -4.84 -8.85
N TYR A 425 -4.04 -4.36 -7.74
CA TYR A 425 -4.36 -4.86 -6.41
C TYR A 425 -5.83 -4.70 -6.05
N ALA A 426 -6.40 -3.50 -6.22
CA ALA A 426 -7.83 -3.29 -5.97
C ALA A 426 -8.70 -4.12 -6.92
N SER A 427 -8.37 -4.15 -8.21
CA SER A 427 -9.16 -4.87 -9.21
C SER A 427 -9.22 -6.38 -8.97
N ALA A 428 -8.19 -6.96 -8.35
CA ALA A 428 -8.20 -8.38 -8.01
C ALA A 428 -9.34 -8.75 -7.05
N TYR A 429 -9.74 -7.84 -6.15
CA TYR A 429 -10.84 -8.08 -5.21
C TYR A 429 -12.21 -8.20 -5.89
N LEU A 430 -12.35 -7.86 -7.17
CA LEU A 430 -13.52 -8.24 -7.96
C LEU A 430 -13.68 -9.76 -8.05
N VAL A 431 -12.56 -10.49 -8.08
CA VAL A 431 -12.53 -11.95 -8.23
C VAL A 431 -12.27 -12.66 -6.90
N ILE A 432 -11.39 -12.11 -6.05
CA ILE A 432 -10.92 -12.78 -4.83
C ILE A 432 -11.51 -12.20 -3.53
N GLY A 433 -12.43 -11.25 -3.62
CA GLY A 433 -13.03 -10.60 -2.45
C GLY A 433 -13.89 -11.56 -1.62
N ILE A 434 -13.60 -11.65 -0.32
CA ILE A 434 -14.41 -12.37 0.68
C ILE A 434 -15.13 -11.42 1.64
N GLY A 435 -15.07 -10.13 1.35
CA GLY A 435 -15.66 -9.07 2.15
C GLY A 435 -15.51 -7.72 1.47
N SER A 436 -16.01 -6.69 2.12
CA SER A 436 -16.12 -5.34 1.60
C SER A 436 -15.40 -4.29 2.44
N ASP A 437 -14.46 -4.73 3.28
CA ASP A 437 -13.66 -3.86 4.14
C ASP A 437 -12.81 -2.89 3.31
N PHE A 438 -12.82 -1.62 3.70
CA PHE A 438 -12.06 -0.57 3.03
C PHE A 438 -10.54 -0.85 3.04
N ARG A 439 -10.05 -1.63 4.01
CA ARG A 439 -8.63 -2.04 4.11
C ARG A 439 -8.09 -2.72 2.86
N PHE A 440 -8.93 -3.38 2.07
CA PHE A 440 -8.51 -4.11 0.87
C PHE A 440 -7.99 -3.21 -0.25
N ILE A 441 -8.31 -1.92 -0.22
CA ILE A 441 -7.79 -0.92 -1.17
C ILE A 441 -6.75 0.00 -0.55
N TYR A 442 -6.28 -0.28 0.66
CA TYR A 442 -5.35 0.60 1.36
C TYR A 442 -4.06 0.84 0.56
N TRP A 443 -3.48 -0.21 -0.04
CA TRP A 443 -2.34 -0.02 -0.94
C TRP A 443 -2.67 0.91 -2.12
N SER A 444 -3.87 0.86 -2.69
CA SER A 444 -4.27 1.77 -3.78
C SER A 444 -4.31 3.23 -3.33
N VAL A 445 -4.72 3.50 -2.08
CA VAL A 445 -4.64 4.83 -1.46
C VAL A 445 -3.17 5.27 -1.36
N ILE A 446 -2.30 4.43 -0.80
CA ILE A 446 -0.87 4.75 -0.65
C ILE A 446 -0.18 4.93 -2.01
N ALA A 447 -0.51 4.08 -2.98
CA ALA A 447 0.00 4.13 -4.35
C ALA A 447 -0.36 5.43 -5.06
N LEU A 448 -1.54 6.03 -4.80
CA LEU A 448 -1.90 7.35 -5.33
C LEU A 448 -0.83 8.39 -4.94
N PHE A 449 -0.54 8.48 -3.64
CA PHE A 449 0.43 9.45 -3.14
C PHE A 449 1.85 9.12 -3.61
N ALA A 450 2.23 7.85 -3.65
CA ALA A 450 3.52 7.43 -4.17
C ALA A 450 3.69 7.80 -5.66
N THR A 451 2.69 7.54 -6.48
CA THR A 451 2.67 7.94 -7.91
C THR A 451 2.72 9.46 -8.07
N LEU A 452 1.96 10.21 -7.26
CA LEU A 452 2.04 11.68 -7.25
C LEU A 452 3.43 12.18 -6.87
N ALA A 453 4.04 11.63 -5.82
CA ALA A 453 5.39 11.99 -5.39
C ALA A 453 6.44 11.73 -6.47
N LEU A 454 6.32 10.62 -7.20
CA LEU A 454 7.19 10.28 -8.33
C LEU A 454 6.96 11.19 -9.55
N LEU A 455 5.73 11.64 -9.80
CA LEU A 455 5.40 12.56 -10.90
C LEU A 455 5.87 13.99 -10.66
N VAL A 456 5.88 14.45 -9.40
CA VAL A 456 6.38 15.78 -9.05
C VAL A 456 7.90 15.81 -8.84
N SER A 457 8.53 14.64 -8.70
CA SER A 457 9.98 14.48 -8.67
C SER A 457 10.61 14.75 -10.05
N PRO A 458 11.91 15.08 -10.14
CA PRO A 458 12.61 15.17 -11.40
C PRO A 458 12.54 13.84 -12.19
N PRO A 459 12.68 13.87 -13.52
CA PRO A 459 12.70 12.66 -14.35
C PRO A 459 13.73 11.64 -13.87
N GLU A 460 13.42 10.36 -14.05
CA GLU A 460 14.40 9.28 -13.86
C GLU A 460 15.61 9.55 -14.78
N GLN A 461 16.84 9.52 -14.23
CA GLN A 461 18.04 9.61 -15.05
C GLN A 461 18.09 8.39 -16.00
N THR A 462 17.83 8.61 -17.29
CA THR A 462 18.05 7.61 -18.31
C THR A 462 19.55 7.52 -18.59
N ASP A 463 20.12 6.31 -18.54
CA ASP A 463 21.53 6.04 -18.90
C ASP A 463 21.77 6.30 -20.39
N SER A 464 21.72 7.56 -20.82
CA SER A 464 21.97 7.99 -22.19
C SER A 464 23.16 8.95 -22.29
N SER A 465 24.01 9.02 -21.26
CA SER A 465 25.18 9.91 -21.23
C SER A 465 26.51 9.17 -21.11
N SER A 466 26.63 7.96 -21.67
CA SER A 466 27.94 7.41 -22.03
C SER A 466 28.13 7.47 -23.54
N LYS A 467 28.36 8.68 -24.06
CA LYS A 467 29.16 8.79 -25.29
C LYS A 467 30.61 8.51 -24.86
N PRO A 468 31.27 7.48 -25.39
CA PRO A 468 32.71 7.37 -25.21
C PRO A 468 33.35 8.54 -25.97
N VAL A 469 34.17 9.30 -25.26
CA VAL A 469 35.19 10.18 -25.87
C VAL A 469 36.26 9.30 -26.47
#